data_AF-A0A6I6SBB9-F1
#
_entry.id   AF-A0A6I6SBB9-F1
#
_cell.length_a   1.000
_cell.length_b   1.000
_cell.length_c   1.000
_cell.angle_alpha   90.00
_cell.angle_beta   90.00
_cell.angle_gamma   90.00
#
_symmetry.space_group_name_H-M   'P 1'
#
loop_
_entity.id
_entity.type
_entity.pdbx_description
1 polymer ?
#
loop_
_entity_poly.entity_id
_entity_poly.type
_entity_poly.pdbx_seq_one_letter_code
_entity_poly.pdbx_strand_id
1 'polypeptide(L)'
;MGCSLDEASRHGFQHPNCRHSTSADLPGVTRAPAEHSTAPYGYEAAQKQRAIERGIRKWKNRAAASTTPEGKRAVEATVRQWQKKQPEHLAAHPELFRQRYREQSGAGNLPSTAPRPPQDAVEAAHVRG
;
A
#
# COMPACT_ATOMS: atom_id res chain seq x y z
N MET A 1 6.71 17.15 -30.12
CA MET A 1 5.83 18.25 -29.67
C MET A 1 5.10 17.71 -28.44
N GLY A 2 5.50 18.13 -27.25
CA GLY A 2 4.91 17.64 -25.99
C GLY A 2 3.71 18.50 -25.61
N CYS A 3 2.63 17.87 -25.15
CA CYS A 3 1.54 18.52 -24.44
C CYS A 3 2.08 19.14 -23.14
N SER A 4 1.59 20.33 -22.76
CA SER A 4 1.96 20.90 -21.45
C SER A 4 1.39 20.06 -20.29
N LEU A 5 1.99 20.13 -19.09
CA LEU A 5 1.46 19.43 -17.92
C LEU A 5 0.05 19.88 -17.53
N ASP A 6 -0.26 21.17 -17.75
CA ASP A 6 -1.59 21.74 -17.48
C ASP A 6 -2.65 21.16 -18.42
N GLU A 7 -2.35 21.12 -19.72
CA GLU A 7 -3.20 20.53 -20.74
C GLU A 7 -3.43 19.03 -20.48
N ALA A 8 -2.39 18.28 -20.12
CA ALA A 8 -2.51 16.88 -19.75
C ALA A 8 -3.43 16.69 -18.51
N SER A 9 -3.32 17.58 -17.53
CA SER A 9 -4.15 17.55 -16.32
C SER A 9 -5.62 17.80 -16.64
N ARG A 10 -5.94 18.74 -17.54
CA ARG A 10 -7.32 18.97 -18.03
C ARG A 10 -7.89 17.76 -18.78
N HIS A 11 -7.02 16.96 -19.38
CA HIS A 11 -7.38 15.70 -20.04
C HIS A 11 -7.37 14.47 -19.11
N GLY A 12 -7.22 14.66 -17.79
CA GLY A 12 -7.38 13.59 -16.80
C GLY A 12 -6.09 12.93 -16.33
N PHE A 13 -4.92 13.47 -16.70
CA PHE A 13 -3.66 13.09 -16.07
C PHE A 13 -3.73 13.35 -14.55
N GLN A 14 -3.20 12.42 -13.75
CA GLN A 14 -3.26 12.45 -12.28
C GLN A 14 -4.67 12.46 -11.67
N HIS A 15 -5.63 11.76 -12.27
CA HIS A 15 -6.91 11.48 -11.61
C HIS A 15 -6.71 10.78 -10.24
N PRO A 16 -7.72 10.81 -9.35
CA PRO A 16 -7.63 10.14 -8.05
C PRO A 16 -7.21 8.67 -8.18
N ASN A 17 -6.35 8.21 -7.26
CA ASN A 17 -5.75 6.87 -7.20
C ASN A 17 -4.80 6.51 -8.37
N CYS A 18 -4.50 7.43 -9.27
CA CYS A 18 -3.50 7.21 -10.30
C CYS A 18 -2.08 7.25 -9.71
N ARG A 19 -1.16 6.47 -10.27
CA ARG A 19 0.23 6.37 -9.79
C ARG A 19 1.26 6.97 -10.75
N HIS A 20 0.82 7.80 -11.69
CA HIS A 20 1.75 8.49 -12.59
C HIS A 20 2.61 9.48 -11.80
N SER A 21 3.92 9.45 -12.05
CA SER A 21 4.87 10.44 -11.57
C SER A 21 5.14 11.48 -12.66
N THR A 22 5.44 12.71 -12.25
CA THR A 22 5.99 13.74 -13.14
C THR A 22 7.50 13.81 -12.99
N SER A 23 8.19 14.04 -14.09
CA SER A 23 9.63 14.30 -14.14
C SER A 23 9.90 15.41 -15.16
N ALA A 24 10.98 16.17 -14.97
CA ALA A 24 11.40 17.16 -15.94
C ALA A 24 11.86 16.49 -17.25
N ASP A 25 11.47 17.07 -18.38
CA ASP A 25 12.01 16.71 -19.69
C ASP A 25 13.22 17.60 -19.98
N LEU A 26 14.40 16.99 -20.05
CA LEU A 26 15.67 17.66 -20.36
C LEU A 26 16.10 17.21 -21.76
N PRO A 27 15.98 18.08 -22.79
CA PRO A 27 16.32 17.73 -24.17
C PRO A 27 17.73 17.17 -24.29
N GLY A 28 17.89 16.02 -24.94
CA GLY A 28 19.17 15.34 -25.14
C GLY A 28 19.68 14.54 -23.93
N VAL A 29 19.03 14.64 -22.77
CA VAL A 29 19.38 13.89 -21.55
C VAL A 29 18.27 12.91 -21.17
N THR A 30 17.01 13.36 -21.17
CA THR A 30 15.86 12.53 -20.83
C THR A 30 15.64 11.48 -21.93
N ARG A 31 15.66 10.20 -21.54
CA ARG A 31 15.15 9.12 -22.39
C ARG A 31 13.64 9.04 -22.23
N ALA A 32 12.93 8.96 -23.34
CA ALA A 32 11.51 8.64 -23.32
C ALA A 32 11.31 7.33 -22.55
N PRO A 33 10.35 7.28 -21.60
CA PRO A 33 10.03 6.03 -20.93
C PRO A 33 9.59 5.01 -21.99
N ALA A 34 9.98 3.74 -21.80
CA ALA A 34 9.37 2.66 -22.56
C ALA A 34 7.85 2.72 -22.36
N GLU A 35 7.07 2.51 -23.42
CA GLU A 35 5.61 2.46 -23.30
C GLU A 35 5.24 1.56 -22.14
N HIS A 36 4.70 2.15 -21.08
CA HIS A 36 4.17 1.37 -19.98
C HIS A 36 3.00 0.59 -20.55
N SER A 37 3.13 -0.74 -20.62
CA SER A 37 1.98 -1.57 -20.96
C SER A 37 0.89 -1.22 -19.97
N THR A 38 -0.26 -0.76 -20.45
CA THR A 38 -1.53 -0.66 -19.72
C THR A 38 -2.06 -2.07 -19.37
N ALA A 39 -1.18 -3.02 -19.07
CA ALA A 39 -1.52 -4.40 -18.79
C ALA A 39 -2.49 -4.41 -17.60
N PRO A 40 -3.79 -4.68 -17.83
CA PRO A 40 -4.82 -4.57 -16.79
C PRO A 40 -4.57 -5.56 -15.65
N TYR A 41 -3.85 -6.66 -15.95
CA TYR A 41 -3.48 -7.71 -15.02
C TYR A 41 -2.75 -7.19 -13.77
N GLY A 42 -1.81 -6.25 -13.90
CA GLY A 42 -1.09 -5.71 -12.75
C GLY A 42 -1.97 -4.82 -11.85
N TYR A 43 -2.86 -4.03 -12.44
CA TYR A 43 -3.75 -3.13 -11.69
C TYR A 43 -4.79 -3.91 -10.90
N GLU A 44 -5.51 -4.83 -11.55
CA GLU A 44 -6.54 -5.64 -10.92
C GLU A 44 -5.95 -6.55 -9.84
N ALA A 45 -4.80 -7.19 -10.12
CA ALA A 45 -4.10 -8.00 -9.14
C ALA A 45 -3.64 -7.17 -7.93
N ALA A 46 -3.11 -5.96 -8.15
CA ALA A 46 -2.76 -5.06 -7.06
C ALA A 46 -4.00 -4.64 -6.25
N GLN A 47 -5.14 -4.35 -6.89
CA GLN A 47 -6.38 -4.01 -6.19
C GLN A 47 -6.91 -5.18 -5.35
N LYS A 48 -6.84 -6.40 -5.89
CA LYS A 48 -7.20 -7.63 -5.17
C LYS A 48 -6.27 -7.86 -3.98
N GLN A 49 -4.96 -7.65 -4.13
CA GLN A 49 -4.02 -7.66 -3.00
C GLN A 49 -4.44 -6.62 -1.94
N ARG A 50 -4.79 -5.39 -2.32
CA ARG A 50 -5.25 -4.38 -1.36
C ARG A 50 -6.53 -4.79 -0.63
N ALA A 51 -7.44 -5.47 -1.31
CA ALA A 51 -8.65 -6.00 -0.68
C ALA A 51 -8.31 -7.05 0.38
N ILE A 52 -7.35 -7.93 0.11
CA ILE A 52 -6.84 -8.91 1.08
C ILE A 52 -6.19 -8.18 2.28
N GLU A 53 -5.29 -7.24 2.04
CA GLU A 53 -4.62 -6.44 3.09
C GLU A 53 -5.63 -5.72 3.99
N ARG A 54 -6.65 -5.07 3.40
CA ARG A 54 -7.75 -4.42 4.14
C ARG A 54 -8.57 -5.42 4.95
N GLY A 55 -8.83 -6.60 4.40
CA GLY A 55 -9.53 -7.68 5.08
C GLY A 55 -8.77 -8.14 6.34
N ILE A 56 -7.46 -8.41 6.20
CA ILE A 56 -6.60 -8.79 7.33
C ILE A 56 -6.66 -7.72 8.43
N ARG A 57 -6.48 -6.45 8.05
CA ARG A 57 -6.52 -5.33 9.01
C ARG A 57 -7.87 -5.20 9.70
N LYS A 58 -8.98 -5.29 8.94
CA LYS A 58 -10.35 -5.22 9.48
C LYS A 58 -10.57 -6.25 10.59
N TRP A 59 -10.17 -7.50 10.35
CA TRP A 59 -10.38 -8.58 11.31
C TRP A 59 -9.41 -8.51 12.50
N LYS A 60 -8.17 -8.04 12.31
CA LYS A 60 -7.27 -7.74 13.43
C LYS A 60 -7.82 -6.65 14.35
N ASN A 61 -8.37 -5.58 13.79
CA ASN A 61 -9.03 -4.54 14.57
C ASN A 61 -10.21 -5.11 15.36
N ARG A 62 -11.01 -6.00 14.75
CA ARG A 62 -12.13 -6.66 15.45
C ARG A 62 -11.67 -7.62 16.55
N ALA A 63 -10.55 -8.33 16.35
CA ALA A 63 -9.97 -9.18 17.40
C ALA A 63 -9.51 -8.33 18.60
N ALA A 64 -8.89 -7.19 18.34
CA ALA A 64 -8.48 -6.24 19.37
C ALA A 64 -9.68 -5.63 20.13
N ALA A 65 -10.80 -5.41 19.45
CA ALA A 65 -12.04 -4.88 20.04
C ALA A 65 -12.92 -5.95 20.73
N SER A 66 -12.54 -7.24 20.70
CA SER A 66 -13.36 -8.31 21.28
C SER A 66 -13.27 -8.32 22.81
N THR A 67 -14.41 -8.37 23.48
CA THR A 67 -14.52 -8.31 24.96
C THR A 67 -14.51 -9.68 25.64
N THR A 68 -14.74 -10.76 24.88
CA THR A 68 -14.71 -12.14 25.40
C THR A 68 -13.58 -12.96 24.77
N PRO A 69 -12.97 -13.90 25.53
CA PRO A 69 -11.95 -14.79 24.98
C PRO A 69 -12.44 -15.65 23.81
N GLU A 70 -13.68 -16.15 23.87
CA GLU A 70 -14.30 -16.99 22.84
C GLU A 70 -14.52 -16.19 21.56
N GLY A 71 -15.04 -14.96 21.68
CA GLY A 71 -15.24 -14.04 20.57
C GLY A 71 -13.91 -13.68 19.90
N LYS A 72 -12.89 -13.40 20.71
CA LYS A 72 -11.53 -13.11 20.21
C LYS A 72 -10.97 -14.29 19.40
N ARG A 73 -11.07 -15.53 19.91
CA ARG A 73 -10.60 -16.75 19.21
C ARG A 73 -11.31 -16.93 17.86
N ALA A 74 -12.64 -16.74 17.80
CA ALA A 74 -13.40 -16.85 16.56
C ALA A 74 -12.96 -15.81 15.52
N VAL A 75 -12.70 -14.58 15.96
CA VAL A 75 -12.23 -13.52 15.07
C VAL A 75 -10.79 -13.76 14.61
N GLU A 76 -9.91 -14.25 15.48
CA GLU A 76 -8.53 -14.63 15.12
C GLU A 76 -8.49 -15.76 14.08
N ALA A 77 -9.41 -16.73 14.15
CA ALA A 77 -9.55 -17.74 13.11
C ALA A 77 -9.88 -17.10 11.74
N THR A 78 -10.73 -16.07 11.73
CA THR A 78 -11.04 -15.30 10.52
C THR A 78 -9.82 -14.52 10.01
N VAL A 79 -8.99 -13.94 10.89
CA VAL A 79 -7.72 -13.30 10.51
C VAL A 79 -6.82 -14.30 9.77
N ARG A 80 -6.69 -15.53 10.26
CA ARG A 80 -5.87 -16.58 9.64
C ARG A 80 -6.38 -16.95 8.24
N GLN A 81 -7.71 -17.04 8.06
CA GLN A 81 -8.30 -17.29 6.74
C GLN A 81 -7.92 -16.20 5.73
N TRP A 82 -7.98 -14.93 6.12
CA TRP A 82 -7.55 -13.83 5.26
C TRP A 82 -6.05 -13.82 5.00
N GLN A 83 -5.24 -14.13 6.01
CA GLN A 83 -3.78 -14.23 5.86
C GLN A 83 -3.37 -15.34 4.90
N LYS A 84 -4.13 -16.44 4.82
CA LYS A 84 -3.88 -17.55 3.89
C LYS A 84 -4.10 -17.15 2.42
N LYS A 85 -5.04 -16.24 2.15
CA LYS A 85 -5.29 -15.71 0.79
C LYS A 85 -4.11 -14.92 0.23
N GLN A 86 -3.26 -14.36 1.10
CA GLN A 86 -2.16 -13.50 0.69
C GLN A 86 -1.04 -14.25 -0.07
N PRO A 87 -0.43 -15.34 0.45
CA PRO A 87 0.53 -16.12 -0.30
C PRO A 87 -0.08 -16.77 -1.55
N GLU A 88 -1.34 -17.23 -1.48
CA GLU A 88 -2.06 -17.77 -2.66
C GLU A 88 -2.15 -16.75 -3.78
N HIS A 89 -2.50 -15.49 -3.46
CA HIS A 89 -2.56 -14.40 -4.43
C HIS A 89 -1.18 -14.03 -4.98
N LEU A 90 -0.14 -14.01 -4.14
CA LEU A 90 1.22 -13.65 -4.57
C LEU A 90 1.87 -14.74 -5.43
N ALA A 91 1.53 -16.02 -5.20
CA ALA A 91 2.00 -17.11 -6.05
C ALA A 91 1.43 -17.00 -7.49
N ALA A 92 0.21 -16.48 -7.64
CA ALA A 92 -0.41 -16.23 -8.95
C ALA A 92 0.08 -14.92 -9.62
N HIS A 93 0.73 -14.03 -8.87
CA HIS A 93 1.13 -12.69 -9.31
C HIS A 93 2.55 -12.37 -8.81
N PRO A 94 3.60 -12.96 -9.44
CA PRO A 94 4.99 -12.84 -8.98
C PRO A 94 5.55 -11.41 -9.05
N GLU A 95 4.92 -10.52 -9.80
CA GLU A 95 5.23 -9.09 -9.86
C GLU A 95 4.83 -8.31 -8.60
N LEU A 96 3.99 -8.91 -7.74
CA LEU A 96 3.48 -8.28 -6.54
C LEU A 96 4.31 -8.63 -5.30
N PHE A 97 4.49 -7.62 -4.44
CA PHE A 97 5.19 -7.78 -3.16
C PHE A 97 4.25 -7.57 -1.98
N ARG A 98 4.35 -8.46 -0.98
CA ARG A 98 3.60 -8.34 0.27
C ARG A 98 4.09 -7.16 1.10
N GLN A 99 3.20 -6.24 1.45
CA GLN A 99 3.54 -5.09 2.29
C GLN A 99 2.94 -5.24 3.69
N ARG A 100 3.65 -5.97 4.55
CA ARG A 100 3.17 -6.39 5.90
C ARG A 100 2.69 -5.22 6.77
N TYR A 101 3.31 -4.05 6.66
CA TYR A 101 2.90 -2.86 7.43
C TYR A 101 1.44 -2.49 7.17
N ARG A 102 0.91 -2.74 5.96
CA ARG A 102 -0.48 -2.41 5.59
C ARG A 102 -1.53 -3.27 6.27
N GLU A 103 -1.13 -4.46 6.69
CA GLU A 103 -1.95 -5.42 7.41
C GLU A 103 -1.96 -5.17 8.93
N GLN A 104 -1.18 -4.22 9.43
CA GLN A 104 -1.13 -3.91 10.86
C GLN A 104 -2.37 -3.10 11.27
N SER A 105 -2.81 -3.31 12.51
CA SER A 105 -3.78 -2.42 13.14
C SER A 105 -3.24 -0.99 13.12
N GLY A 106 -4.08 -0.01 12.82
CA GLY A 106 -3.63 1.39 12.70
C GLY A 106 -3.00 1.77 11.35
N ALA A 107 -2.70 0.85 10.43
CA ALA A 107 -2.07 1.17 9.13
C ALA A 107 -2.97 1.92 8.10
N GLY A 108 -4.04 2.57 8.57
CA GLY A 108 -4.85 3.52 7.81
C GLY A 108 -4.55 4.96 8.28
N ASN A 109 -5.54 5.84 8.23
CA ASN A 109 -5.42 7.20 8.76
C ASN A 109 -5.48 7.26 10.30
N LEU A 110 -5.35 6.12 10.97
CA LEU A 110 -5.35 6.05 12.43
C LEU A 110 -3.89 6.16 12.91
N PRO A 111 -3.64 6.86 14.03
CA PRO A 111 -2.29 6.92 14.58
C PRO A 111 -1.79 5.52 14.91
N SER A 112 -0.49 5.29 14.68
CA SER A 112 0.17 4.04 15.03
C SER A 112 -0.02 3.75 16.52
N THR A 113 -0.36 2.50 16.86
CA THR A 113 -0.40 2.03 18.25
C THR A 113 0.97 1.62 18.76
N ALA A 114 2.02 1.68 17.91
CA ALA A 114 3.39 1.43 18.37
C ALA A 114 3.81 2.53 19.35
N PRO A 115 4.53 2.19 20.43
CA PRO A 115 5.13 3.20 21.30
C PRO A 115 5.99 4.14 20.48
N ARG A 116 5.95 5.44 20.83
CA ARG A 116 6.89 6.41 20.25
C ARG A 116 8.31 5.91 20.53
N PRO A 117 9.23 5.92 19.55
CA PRO A 117 10.63 5.64 19.84
C PRO A 117 11.14 6.58 20.94
N PRO A 118 12.06 6.12 21.79
CA PRO A 118 12.58 6.94 22.89
C PRO A 118 13.32 8.16 22.32
N GLN A 119 13.30 9.26 23.08
CA GLN A 119 13.71 10.58 22.57
C GLN A 119 15.18 10.61 22.17
N ASP A 120 16.04 9.91 22.92
CA ASP A 120 17.46 9.71 22.62
C ASP A 120 17.71 9.07 21.25
N ALA A 121 16.90 8.08 20.86
CA ALA A 121 16.98 7.44 19.55
C ALA A 121 16.54 8.39 18.42
N VAL A 122 15.57 9.27 18.70
CA VAL A 122 15.12 10.30 17.75
C VAL A 122 16.19 11.37 17.59
N GLU A 123 16.77 11.85 18.68
CA GLU A 123 17.84 12.86 18.69
C GLU A 123 19.10 12.33 17.98
N ALA A 124 19.52 11.09 18.26
CA ALA A 124 20.66 10.46 17.60
C ALA A 124 20.48 10.30 16.08
N ALA A 125 19.25 10.22 15.59
CA ALA A 125 18.96 10.17 14.16
C ALA A 125 19.06 11.55 13.48
N HIS A 126 18.68 12.62 14.18
CA HIS A 126 18.78 14.00 13.66
C HIS A 126 20.23 14.48 13.57
N VAL A 127 21.11 14.01 14.47
CA VAL A 127 22.53 14.39 14.51
C VAL A 127 23.35 13.76 13.35
N ARG A 128 22.78 12.82 12.58
CA ARG A 128 23.44 12.18 11.43
C ARG A 128 22.98 12.71 10.05
N GLY A 129 22.19 13.78 10.02
CA GLY A 129 21.69 14.43 8.80
C GLY A 129 22.61 15.52 8.28
#